data_AF-A0A0N0VK52-F1
#
_entry.id   AF-A0A0N0VK52-F1
#
_cell.length_a   1.000
_cell.length_b   1.000
_cell.length_c   1.000
_cell.angle_alpha   90.00
_cell.angle_beta   90.00
_cell.angle_gamma   90.00
#
_symmetry.space_group_name_H-M   'P 1'
#
loop_
_entity.id
_entity.type
_entity.pdbx_description
1 polymer ?
#
loop_
_entity_poly.entity_id
_entity_poly.type
_entity_poly.pdbx_seq_one_letter_code
_entity_poly.pdbx_strand_id
1 'polypeptide(L)'
;MHKVLLTVRVVAALLGLSQVAPAFAAARIEPANAEFTAKGPISFAKSIISADCTIQVSGRISADGSYVSVEKVGFDGGLKCGQVEATHLPWKLIAKDETSGAMSGIQVTVHAPLVGGDCGPTTAEGSWNNSTGKLQAANVALDGGCTIKTVSIQMPPTFRVVP
;
A
#
# COMPACT_ATOMS: atom_id res chain seq x y z
N MET A 1 51.48 -29.38 -61.36
CA MET A 1 50.12 -29.53 -61.92
C MET A 1 49.19 -29.96 -60.78
N HIS A 2 48.11 -29.21 -60.54
CA HIS A 2 46.89 -29.53 -59.75
C HIS A 2 47.05 -29.75 -58.22
N LYS A 3 46.64 -28.75 -57.41
CA LYS A 3 45.37 -28.66 -56.61
C LYS A 3 45.26 -29.80 -55.57
N VAL A 4 45.08 -29.53 -54.27
CA VAL A 4 43.79 -29.13 -53.67
C VAL A 4 44.04 -28.33 -52.38
N LEU A 5 43.54 -27.09 -52.31
CA LEU A 5 43.31 -26.37 -51.06
C LEU A 5 42.02 -26.92 -50.44
N LEU A 6 42.12 -27.64 -49.32
CA LEU A 6 40.97 -28.04 -48.51
C LEU A 6 40.68 -26.96 -47.46
N THR A 7 39.71 -26.11 -47.77
CA THR A 7 39.21 -25.07 -46.86
C THR A 7 38.28 -25.72 -45.82
N VAL A 8 38.80 -25.96 -44.62
CA VAL A 8 37.97 -26.40 -43.49
C VAL A 8 37.25 -25.17 -42.93
N ARG A 9 35.94 -25.07 -43.18
CA ARG A 9 35.08 -24.08 -42.53
C ARG A 9 34.64 -24.65 -41.18
N VAL A 10 35.29 -24.22 -40.11
CA VAL A 10 34.84 -24.47 -38.73
C VAL A 10 33.64 -23.56 -38.47
N VAL A 11 32.44 -24.14 -38.43
CA VAL A 11 31.23 -23.46 -37.95
C VAL A 11 31.23 -23.55 -36.43
N ALA A 12 31.60 -22.47 -35.76
CA ALA A 12 31.45 -22.34 -34.32
C ALA A 12 29.97 -22.10 -33.99
N ALA A 13 29.28 -23.14 -33.52
CA ALA A 13 27.93 -23.01 -32.99
C ALA A 13 28.01 -22.39 -31.57
N LEU A 14 27.74 -21.09 -31.48
CA LEU A 14 27.55 -20.40 -30.20
C LEU A 14 26.19 -20.85 -29.62
N LEU A 15 26.22 -21.79 -28.68
CA LEU A 15 25.08 -22.10 -27.82
C LEU A 15 24.83 -20.91 -26.89
N GLY A 16 23.96 -20.00 -27.31
CA GLY A 16 23.46 -18.92 -26.48
C GLY A 16 22.64 -19.51 -25.33
N LEU A 17 23.21 -19.52 -24.13
CA LEU A 17 22.47 -19.71 -22.89
C LEU A 17 21.57 -18.48 -22.71
N SER A 18 20.33 -18.56 -23.21
CA SER A 18 19.29 -17.59 -22.89
C SER A 18 19.00 -17.69 -21.40
N GLN A 19 19.57 -16.76 -20.65
CA GLN A 19 19.28 -16.54 -19.24
C GLN A 19 17.81 -16.10 -19.18
N VAL A 20 16.90 -17.05 -18.92
CA VAL A 20 15.53 -16.74 -18.55
C VAL A 20 15.60 -16.10 -17.17
N ALA A 21 15.65 -14.76 -17.15
CA ALA A 21 15.43 -14.02 -15.92
C ALA A 21 14.04 -14.41 -15.39
N PRO A 22 13.89 -14.73 -14.09
CA PRO A 22 12.57 -14.97 -13.54
C PRO A 22 11.75 -13.69 -13.74
N ALA A 23 10.63 -13.79 -14.46
CA ALA A 23 9.64 -12.74 -14.48
C ALA A 23 9.06 -12.66 -13.06
N PHE A 24 9.55 -11.71 -12.25
CA PHE A 24 8.92 -11.40 -10.98
C PHE A 24 7.52 -10.85 -11.30
N ALA A 25 6.49 -11.61 -10.95
CA ALA A 25 5.13 -11.11 -10.99
C ALA A 25 5.00 -9.96 -9.98
N ALA A 26 4.21 -8.94 -10.35
CA ALA A 26 3.94 -7.83 -9.45
C ALA A 26 2.94 -8.30 -8.38
N ALA A 27 3.24 -7.99 -7.12
CA ALA A 27 2.36 -8.35 -6.02
C ALA A 27 0.94 -7.80 -6.24
N ARG A 28 -0.04 -8.65 -5.94
CA ARG A 28 -1.48 -8.39 -6.12
C ARG A 28 -2.25 -8.70 -4.85
N ILE A 29 -3.41 -8.08 -4.74
CA ILE A 29 -4.29 -8.17 -3.59
C ILE A 29 -5.49 -9.06 -3.95
N GLU A 30 -5.77 -10.03 -3.09
CA GLU A 30 -6.85 -11.00 -3.26
C GLU A 30 -7.87 -10.92 -2.11
N PRO A 31 -9.14 -11.28 -2.35
CA PRO A 31 -9.70 -11.66 -3.65
C PRO A 31 -9.93 -10.43 -4.55
N ALA A 32 -9.53 -10.53 -5.82
CA ALA A 32 -9.76 -9.46 -6.79
C ALA A 32 -11.26 -9.17 -6.95
N ASN A 33 -11.60 -7.93 -7.28
CA ASN A 33 -12.99 -7.47 -7.43
C ASN A 33 -13.87 -7.65 -6.17
N ALA A 34 -13.28 -7.76 -4.98
CA ALA A 34 -14.04 -7.92 -3.74
C ALA A 34 -14.10 -6.63 -2.94
N GLU A 35 -15.24 -6.44 -2.26
CA GLU A 35 -15.38 -5.41 -1.23
C GLU A 35 -14.74 -5.85 0.08
N PHE A 36 -14.29 -4.88 0.87
CA PHE A 36 -13.77 -5.14 2.20
C PHE A 36 -14.23 -4.07 3.19
N THR A 37 -14.24 -4.45 4.46
CA THR A 37 -14.30 -3.52 5.59
C THR A 37 -13.32 -4.01 6.64
N ALA A 38 -12.55 -3.09 7.18
CA ALA A 38 -11.49 -3.39 8.13
C ALA A 38 -11.43 -2.30 9.21
N LYS A 39 -10.92 -2.65 10.38
CA LYS A 39 -10.78 -1.70 11.48
C LYS A 39 -9.53 -1.96 12.30
N GLY A 40 -9.08 -0.96 13.02
CA GLY A 40 -8.00 -1.13 13.98
C GLY A 40 -7.63 0.16 14.71
N PRO A 41 -6.72 0.08 15.68
CA PRO A 41 -6.22 1.28 16.35
C PRO A 41 -5.43 2.17 15.40
N ILE A 42 -5.60 3.49 15.56
CA ILE A 42 -4.77 4.53 14.99
C ILE A 42 -4.46 5.57 16.07
N SER A 43 -3.22 6.05 16.11
CA SER A 43 -2.81 7.20 16.92
C SER A 43 -2.37 8.32 15.99
N PHE A 44 -3.01 9.47 16.11
CA PHE A 44 -2.75 10.64 15.28
C PHE A 44 -2.32 11.81 16.15
N ALA A 45 -1.48 12.68 15.59
CA ALA A 45 -1.07 13.91 16.24
C ALA A 45 -1.02 15.08 15.25
N LYS A 46 -1.32 16.27 15.76
CA LYS A 46 -1.11 17.55 15.09
C LYS A 46 -0.60 18.53 16.14
N SER A 47 0.61 19.06 15.92
CA SER A 47 1.29 19.90 16.92
C SER A 47 1.34 19.20 18.31
N ILE A 48 0.89 19.86 19.37
CA ILE A 48 0.86 19.34 20.75
C ILE A 48 -0.31 18.40 21.05
N ILE A 49 -1.24 18.18 20.11
CA ILE A 49 -2.44 17.38 20.33
C ILE A 49 -2.23 15.99 19.75
N SER A 50 -2.53 14.96 20.53
CA SER A 50 -2.72 13.60 20.04
C SER A 50 -4.09 13.04 20.40
N ALA A 51 -4.53 12.08 19.58
CA ALA A 51 -5.76 11.32 19.74
C ALA A 51 -5.49 9.86 19.39
N ASP A 52 -5.92 8.96 20.27
CA ASP A 52 -5.96 7.53 20.01
C ASP A 52 -7.39 7.16 19.63
N CYS A 53 -7.56 6.64 18.42
CA CYS A 53 -8.84 6.40 17.78
C CYS A 53 -8.90 4.96 17.24
N THR A 54 -10.10 4.53 16.88
CA THR A 54 -10.29 3.38 16.00
C THR A 54 -10.54 3.90 14.60
N ILE A 55 -9.68 3.52 13.65
CA ILE A 55 -9.94 3.75 12.24
C ILE A 55 -10.78 2.60 11.70
N GLN A 56 -11.81 2.92 10.94
CA GLN A 56 -12.54 1.96 10.11
C GLN A 56 -12.39 2.37 8.65
N VAL A 57 -12.03 1.43 7.80
CA VAL A 57 -11.86 1.64 6.36
C VAL A 57 -12.73 0.65 5.59
N SER A 58 -13.28 1.07 4.47
CA SER A 58 -13.95 0.17 3.53
C SER A 58 -13.78 0.63 2.09
N GLY A 59 -13.97 -0.30 1.17
CA GLY A 59 -13.83 -0.06 -0.25
C GLY A 59 -13.73 -1.35 -1.03
N ARG A 60 -12.99 -1.32 -2.15
CA ARG A 60 -12.95 -2.43 -3.12
C ARG A 60 -11.54 -2.69 -3.64
N ILE A 61 -11.22 -3.97 -3.78
CA ILE A 61 -10.04 -4.45 -4.50
C ILE A 61 -10.34 -4.39 -6.01
N SER A 62 -9.44 -3.79 -6.78
CA SER A 62 -9.53 -3.71 -8.24
C SER A 62 -9.75 -5.07 -8.91
N ALA A 63 -10.27 -5.05 -10.15
CA ALA A 63 -10.64 -6.26 -10.88
C ALA A 63 -9.45 -7.21 -11.15
N ASP A 64 -8.24 -6.67 -11.22
CA ASP A 64 -6.99 -7.42 -11.41
C ASP A 64 -6.17 -7.57 -10.12
N GLY A 65 -6.65 -7.03 -8.99
CA GLY A 65 -5.95 -7.06 -7.71
C GLY A 65 -4.75 -6.10 -7.62
N SER A 66 -4.49 -5.28 -8.63
CA SER A 66 -3.30 -4.40 -8.67
C SER A 66 -3.33 -3.27 -7.63
N TYR A 67 -4.52 -2.86 -7.19
CA TYR A 67 -4.71 -1.88 -6.12
C TYR A 67 -6.02 -2.07 -5.37
N VAL A 68 -6.12 -1.38 -4.24
CA VAL A 68 -7.33 -1.20 -3.43
C VAL A 68 -7.77 0.26 -3.47
N SER A 69 -9.05 0.48 -3.75
CA SER A 69 -9.73 1.77 -3.60
C SER A 69 -10.35 1.83 -2.21
N VAL A 70 -9.83 2.69 -1.34
CA VAL A 70 -10.40 2.96 -0.01
C VAL A 70 -11.43 4.06 -0.16
N GLU A 71 -12.70 3.69 -0.19
CA GLU A 71 -13.81 4.56 -0.58
C GLU A 71 -14.46 5.26 0.62
N LYS A 72 -14.30 4.70 1.83
CA LYS A 72 -14.81 5.26 3.08
C LYS A 72 -13.80 5.06 4.19
N VAL A 73 -13.63 6.08 5.02
CA VAL A 73 -12.80 6.06 6.21
C VAL A 73 -13.53 6.79 7.33
N GLY A 74 -13.60 6.16 8.50
CA GLY A 74 -14.18 6.72 9.71
C GLY A 74 -13.20 6.65 10.87
N PHE A 75 -13.33 7.60 11.80
CA PHE A 75 -12.53 7.67 13.02
C PHE A 75 -13.46 7.70 14.23
N ASP A 76 -13.49 6.58 14.96
CA ASP A 76 -14.31 6.42 16.16
C ASP A 76 -13.44 6.57 17.43
N GLY A 77 -14.07 7.02 18.51
CA GLY A 77 -13.40 7.17 19.81
C GLY A 77 -13.96 8.35 20.61
N GLY A 78 -13.11 8.93 21.46
CA GLY A 78 -13.46 10.12 22.24
C GLY A 78 -13.64 11.37 21.36
N LEU A 79 -13.94 12.51 22.01
CA LEU A 79 -14.26 13.77 21.34
C LEU A 79 -13.26 14.18 20.25
N LYS A 80 -11.96 13.95 20.47
CA LYS A 80 -10.90 14.29 19.50
C LYS A 80 -10.98 13.48 18.21
N CYS A 81 -11.46 12.23 18.25
CA CYS A 81 -11.55 11.36 17.08
C CYS A 81 -12.68 11.80 16.15
N GLY A 82 -13.81 12.23 16.72
CA GLY A 82 -14.93 12.79 15.96
C GLY A 82 -14.62 14.15 15.30
N GLN A 83 -13.46 14.74 15.58
CA GLN A 83 -12.98 15.94 14.89
C GLN A 83 -12.14 15.62 13.65
N VAL A 84 -11.75 14.36 13.44
CA VAL A 84 -10.95 13.97 12.27
C VAL A 84 -11.88 13.43 11.20
N GLU A 85 -11.83 14.05 10.02
CA GLU A 85 -12.60 13.65 8.86
C GLU A 85 -11.64 13.22 7.74
N ALA A 86 -11.87 12.05 7.14
CA ALA A 86 -11.17 11.69 5.92
C ALA A 86 -11.77 12.41 4.72
N THR A 87 -10.93 13.03 3.91
CA THR A 87 -11.35 13.80 2.73
C THR A 87 -10.64 13.28 1.47
N HIS A 88 -11.12 13.73 0.31
CA HIS A 88 -10.52 13.42 -1.00
C HIS A 88 -10.37 11.91 -1.27
N LEU A 89 -11.37 11.14 -0.83
CA LEU A 89 -11.51 9.72 -1.14
C LEU A 89 -11.82 9.52 -2.64
N PRO A 90 -11.43 8.39 -3.24
CA PRO A 90 -10.78 7.25 -2.59
C PRO A 90 -9.28 7.41 -2.41
N TRP A 91 -8.75 6.92 -1.30
CA TRP A 91 -7.30 6.72 -1.16
C TRP A 91 -6.92 5.41 -1.85
N LYS A 92 -5.72 5.35 -2.45
CA LYS A 92 -5.31 4.19 -3.25
C LYS A 92 -4.18 3.44 -2.55
N LEU A 93 -4.42 2.17 -2.23
CA LEU A 93 -3.41 1.26 -1.67
C LEU A 93 -2.88 0.34 -2.76
N ILE A 94 -1.56 0.24 -2.88
CA ILE A 94 -0.85 -0.66 -3.80
C ILE A 94 0.08 -1.54 -2.97
N ALA A 95 0.06 -2.85 -3.21
CA ALA A 95 1.07 -3.76 -2.68
C ALA A 95 2.36 -3.58 -3.49
N LYS A 96 3.48 -3.34 -2.81
CA LYS A 96 4.80 -3.28 -3.45
C LYS A 96 5.41 -4.68 -3.55
N ASP A 97 5.23 -5.46 -2.49
CA ASP A 97 5.62 -6.86 -2.37
C ASP A 97 4.68 -7.58 -1.38
N GLU A 98 4.92 -8.86 -1.09
CA GLU A 98 4.10 -9.67 -0.18
C GLU A 98 4.08 -9.20 1.29
N THR A 99 4.91 -8.22 1.65
CA THR A 99 5.12 -7.73 3.02
C THR A 99 5.05 -6.22 3.15
N SER A 100 4.90 -5.49 2.04
CA SER A 100 4.90 -4.02 2.04
C SER A 100 3.96 -3.41 1.01
N GLY A 101 3.52 -2.19 1.26
CA GLY A 101 2.64 -1.45 0.37
C GLY A 101 2.73 0.06 0.58
N ALA A 102 2.09 0.80 -0.31
CA ALA A 102 1.94 2.24 -0.20
C ALA A 102 0.49 2.66 -0.37
N MET A 103 0.03 3.55 0.50
CA MET A 103 -1.27 4.19 0.40
C MET A 103 -1.08 5.65 0.00
N SER A 104 -1.53 6.00 -1.19
CA SER A 104 -1.46 7.34 -1.76
C SER A 104 -2.77 8.11 -1.61
N GLY A 105 -2.65 9.42 -1.48
CA GLY A 105 -3.80 10.33 -1.39
C GLY A 105 -4.38 10.45 0.01
N ILE A 106 -3.65 10.00 1.04
CA ILE A 106 -4.11 10.12 2.43
C ILE A 106 -4.29 11.60 2.74
N GLN A 107 -5.52 11.98 3.04
CA GLN A 107 -5.87 13.36 3.38
C GLN A 107 -6.98 13.41 4.42
N VAL A 108 -6.76 14.16 5.48
CA VAL A 108 -7.74 14.35 6.56
C VAL A 108 -7.89 15.83 6.89
N THR A 109 -9.07 16.22 7.32
CA THR A 109 -9.36 17.55 7.88
C THR A 109 -9.58 17.39 9.38
N VAL A 110 -8.86 18.18 10.18
CA VAL A 110 -9.02 18.21 11.64
C VAL A 110 -9.88 19.40 12.04
N HIS A 111 -11.08 19.15 12.52
CA HIS A 111 -12.07 20.14 12.96
C HIS A 111 -11.86 20.52 14.44
N ALA A 112 -10.71 21.12 14.73
CA ALA A 112 -10.37 21.66 16.04
C ALA A 112 -10.24 23.20 15.98
N PRO A 113 -10.92 23.96 16.86
CA PRO A 113 -10.74 25.40 16.91
C PRO A 113 -9.26 25.78 17.11
N LEU A 114 -8.76 26.75 16.35
CA LEU A 114 -7.41 27.33 16.42
C LEU A 114 -6.23 26.43 15.97
N VAL A 115 -6.35 25.11 16.08
CA VAL A 115 -5.25 24.15 15.83
C VAL A 115 -5.60 23.08 14.79
N GLY A 116 -6.80 23.16 14.22
CA GLY A 116 -7.28 22.29 13.15
C GLY A 116 -6.66 22.59 11.78
N GLY A 117 -7.35 22.13 10.73
CA GLY A 117 -6.97 22.31 9.34
C GLY A 117 -6.60 21.00 8.65
N ASP A 118 -6.25 21.12 7.37
CA ASP A 118 -6.01 19.98 6.49
C ASP A 118 -4.63 19.36 6.72
N CYS A 119 -4.58 18.05 6.54
CA CYS A 119 -3.36 17.28 6.54
C CYS A 119 -3.32 16.29 5.38
N GLY A 120 -2.23 16.30 4.63
CA GLY A 120 -2.13 15.68 3.31
C GLY A 120 -2.53 16.63 2.16
N PRO A 121 -2.57 16.13 0.91
CA PRO A 121 -2.44 14.73 0.52
C PRO A 121 -1.01 14.20 0.68
N THR A 122 -0.86 12.97 1.18
CA THR A 122 0.45 12.32 1.35
C THR A 122 0.40 10.86 0.91
N THR A 123 1.55 10.32 0.50
CA THR A 123 1.73 8.88 0.31
C THR A 123 2.47 8.29 1.49
N ALA A 124 1.90 7.27 2.13
CA ALA A 124 2.49 6.59 3.26
C ALA A 124 2.85 5.15 2.90
N GLU A 125 4.01 4.71 3.35
CA GLU A 125 4.42 3.30 3.26
C GLU A 125 3.99 2.54 4.51
N GLY A 126 3.70 1.26 4.34
CA GLY A 126 3.29 0.37 5.42
C GLY A 126 3.75 -1.05 5.21
N SER A 127 3.70 -1.83 6.28
CA SER A 127 3.97 -3.26 6.29
C SER A 127 2.68 -4.06 6.29
N TRP A 128 2.74 -5.22 5.66
CA TRP A 128 1.68 -6.20 5.58
C TRP A 128 2.17 -7.55 6.12
N ASN A 129 1.27 -8.31 6.73
CA ASN A 129 1.56 -9.67 7.16
C ASN A 129 0.37 -10.59 6.88
N ASN A 130 0.50 -11.45 5.87
CA ASN A 130 -0.51 -12.44 5.49
C ASN A 130 -0.90 -13.41 6.60
N SER A 131 0.00 -13.70 7.54
CA SER A 131 -0.27 -14.63 8.65
C SER A 131 -1.12 -14.00 9.75
N THR A 132 -0.96 -12.70 10.00
CA THR A 132 -1.73 -11.99 11.04
C THR A 132 -2.89 -11.18 10.47
N GLY A 133 -2.91 -10.94 9.15
CA GLY A 133 -3.90 -10.12 8.47
C GLY A 133 -3.80 -8.64 8.83
N LYS A 134 -2.62 -8.16 9.26
CA LYS A 134 -2.41 -6.79 9.73
C LYS A 134 -1.70 -5.92 8.70
N LEU A 135 -2.29 -4.75 8.43
CA LEU A 135 -1.69 -3.65 7.70
C LEU A 135 -1.27 -2.56 8.70
N GLN A 136 0.02 -2.18 8.71
CA GLN A 136 0.59 -1.35 9.76
C GLN A 136 1.52 -0.26 9.22
N ALA A 137 1.57 0.87 9.91
CA ALA A 137 2.57 1.92 9.69
C ALA A 137 2.81 2.69 11.01
N ALA A 138 3.94 3.39 11.09
CA ALA A 138 4.28 4.21 12.24
C ALA A 138 5.10 5.43 11.81
N ASN A 139 5.01 6.51 12.58
CA ASN A 139 5.73 7.77 12.37
C ASN A 139 5.58 8.33 10.95
N VAL A 140 4.38 8.23 10.38
CA VAL A 140 4.08 8.77 9.05
C VAL A 140 3.77 10.25 9.20
N ALA A 141 4.67 11.11 8.71
CA ALA A 141 4.39 12.53 8.59
C ALA A 141 3.41 12.76 7.43
N LEU A 142 2.40 13.59 7.67
CA LEU A 142 1.50 14.10 6.63
C LEU A 142 1.79 15.60 6.47
N ASP A 143 1.60 16.09 5.25
CA ASP A 143 1.62 17.54 4.99
C ASP A 143 0.64 18.26 5.92
N GLY A 144 0.87 19.54 6.21
CA GLY A 144 0.05 20.28 7.17
C GLY A 144 0.38 20.01 8.64
N GLY A 145 1.51 19.34 8.92
CA GLY A 145 2.06 19.19 10.28
C GLY A 145 1.36 18.13 11.13
N CYS A 146 0.77 17.13 10.48
CA CYS A 146 0.17 15.98 11.14
C CYS A 146 1.10 14.77 11.12
N THR A 147 0.87 13.84 12.03
CA THR A 147 1.63 12.59 12.10
C THR A 147 0.71 11.46 12.52
N ILE A 148 0.69 10.38 11.73
CA ILE A 148 0.18 9.10 12.20
C ILE A 148 1.30 8.46 13.01
N LYS A 149 1.17 8.49 14.34
CA LYS A 149 2.15 7.90 15.26
C LYS A 149 2.21 6.39 15.06
N THR A 150 1.04 5.76 15.05
CA THR A 150 0.88 4.32 14.80
C THR A 150 -0.46 4.08 14.12
N VAL A 151 -0.52 3.03 13.29
CA VAL A 151 -1.77 2.48 12.77
C VAL A 151 -1.60 0.97 12.61
N SER A 152 -2.62 0.20 12.98
CA SER A 152 -2.64 -1.25 12.80
C SER A 152 -4.04 -1.73 12.49
N ILE A 153 -4.35 -1.90 11.21
CA ILE A 153 -5.67 -2.32 10.72
C ILE A 153 -5.71 -3.84 10.58
N GLN A 154 -6.72 -4.47 11.18
CA GLN A 154 -7.01 -5.88 10.97
C GLN A 154 -7.90 -6.02 9.73
N MET A 155 -7.33 -6.59 8.66
CA MET A 155 -8.04 -6.87 7.42
C MET A 155 -8.89 -8.14 7.55
N PRO A 156 -9.92 -8.31 6.69
CA PRO A 156 -10.70 -9.54 6.63
C PRO A 156 -9.79 -10.77 6.42
N PRO A 157 -10.14 -11.96 6.95
CA PRO A 157 -9.33 -13.17 6.79
C PRO A 157 -9.07 -13.61 5.34
N THR A 158 -9.93 -13.16 4.42
CA THR A 158 -9.82 -13.41 2.98
C THR A 158 -8.83 -12.47 2.30
N PHE A 159 -8.53 -11.31 2.90
CA PHE A 159 -7.62 -10.32 2.33
C PHE A 159 -6.19 -10.84 2.39
N ARG A 160 -5.55 -10.98 1.23
CA ARG A 160 -4.18 -11.46 1.11
C ARG A 160 -3.42 -10.67 0.06
N VAL A 161 -2.11 -10.59 0.25
CA VAL A 161 -1.18 -10.14 -0.80
C VAL A 161 -0.45 -11.36 -1.30
N VAL A 162 -0.47 -11.58 -2.60
CA VAL A 162 0.21 -12.71 -3.25
C VAL A 162 1.18 -12.16 -4.32
N PRO A 163 2.25 -12.88 -4.66
CA PRO A 163 3.18 -12.46 -5.70
C PRO A 163 2.53 -12.45 -7.09
#